data_AF-A0A1U7YL35-F1
#
_entry.id   AF-A0A1U7YL35-F1
#
_cell.length_a   1.000
_cell.length_b   1.000
_cell.length_c   1.000
_cell.angle_alpha   90.00
_cell.angle_beta   90.00
_cell.angle_gamma   90.00
#
_symmetry.space_group_name_H-M   'P 1'
#
loop_
_entity.id
_entity.type
_entity.pdbx_description
1 polymer ?
#
loop_
_entity_poly.entity_id
_entity_poly.type
_entity_poly.pdbx_seq_one_letter_code
_entity_poly.pdbx_strand_id
1 'polypeptide(L)'
;MIEEAYKKVYWTPCAAHCINLMFRDIFKEKLFSTVFGQGVRLHSYISQRPLLLNMMRRFTMQKNLVKPGKTRFATAFLSLHSIHCQKDNLRKMVTSEEWSKSKIAKESAGKEVAHIILSYSFWNNVLHALKIGGPLVNVLRLVDGEQKPPMGYLYEAMDRAKEAIQASVSDEQKYAKVFQIIDAR
;
A
#
# COMPACT_ATOMS: atom_id res chain seq x y z
N MET A 1 -23.85 -25.40 3.34
CA MET A 1 -23.43 -24.56 2.18
C MET A 1 -24.50 -24.64 1.08
N ILE A 2 -24.68 -23.62 0.23
CA ILE A 2 -25.72 -23.63 -0.85
C ILE A 2 -25.56 -24.85 -1.78
N GLU A 3 -24.33 -25.33 -2.00
CA GLU A 3 -24.03 -26.51 -2.81
C GLU A 3 -24.56 -27.83 -2.20
N GLU A 4 -24.68 -27.92 -0.88
CA GLU A 4 -25.27 -29.09 -0.19
C GLU A 4 -26.79 -29.12 -0.37
N ALA A 5 -27.43 -27.95 -0.48
CA ALA A 5 -28.87 -27.84 -0.72
C ALA A 5 -29.24 -27.95 -2.21
N TYR A 6 -28.33 -27.59 -3.12
CA TYR A 6 -28.58 -27.55 -4.56
C TYR A 6 -27.42 -28.15 -5.36
N LYS A 7 -27.43 -29.48 -5.54
CA LYS A 7 -26.39 -30.28 -6.26
C LYS A 7 -26.08 -29.84 -7.70
N LYS A 8 -26.86 -28.95 -8.31
CA LYS A 8 -26.68 -28.46 -9.68
C LYS A 8 -26.17 -27.01 -9.76
N VAL A 9 -26.02 -26.34 -8.63
CA VAL A 9 -25.51 -24.97 -8.56
C VAL A 9 -24.07 -25.03 -8.09
N TYR A 10 -23.15 -24.57 -8.94
CA TYR A 10 -21.75 -24.37 -8.58
C TYR A 10 -21.58 -22.95 -8.06
N TRP A 11 -20.93 -22.79 -6.91
CA TRP A 11 -20.68 -21.48 -6.33
C TRP A 11 -19.18 -21.27 -6.17
N THR A 12 -18.65 -20.24 -6.81
CA THR A 12 -17.26 -19.82 -6.61
C THR A 12 -17.23 -18.45 -5.93
N PRO A 13 -16.33 -18.23 -4.96
CA PRO A 13 -16.18 -16.92 -4.35
C PRO A 13 -15.62 -15.93 -5.37
N CYS A 14 -16.01 -14.66 -5.23
CA CYS A 14 -15.51 -13.59 -6.11
C CYS A 14 -13.99 -13.42 -5.96
N ALA A 15 -13.25 -13.51 -7.07
CA ALA A 15 -11.79 -13.36 -7.08
C ALA A 15 -11.33 -12.01 -6.49
N ALA A 16 -11.97 -10.90 -6.88
CA ALA A 16 -11.67 -9.58 -6.33
C ALA A 16 -11.93 -9.53 -4.81
N HIS A 17 -12.98 -10.21 -4.34
CA HIS A 17 -13.24 -10.33 -2.91
C HIS A 17 -12.12 -11.11 -2.21
N CYS A 18 -11.73 -12.30 -2.72
CA CYS A 18 -10.63 -13.10 -2.17
C CYS A 18 -9.32 -12.30 -2.08
N ILE A 19 -8.95 -11.57 -3.13
CA ILE A 19 -7.74 -10.73 -3.14
C ILE A 19 -7.83 -9.61 -2.08
N ASN A 20 -8.99 -8.98 -1.90
CA ASN A 20 -9.16 -8.01 -0.82
C ASN A 20 -9.03 -8.64 0.57
N LEU A 21 -9.47 -9.90 0.76
CA LEU A 21 -9.24 -10.63 2.01
C LEU A 21 -7.75 -10.94 2.21
N MET A 22 -7.01 -11.31 1.16
CA MET A 22 -5.55 -11.47 1.21
C MET A 22 -4.89 -10.17 1.69
N PHE A 23 -5.23 -9.03 1.07
CA PHE A 23 -4.70 -7.72 1.48
C PHE A 23 -5.01 -7.39 2.94
N ARG A 24 -6.24 -7.68 3.40
CA ARG A 24 -6.62 -7.48 4.79
C ARG A 24 -5.71 -8.24 5.73
N ASP A 25 -5.39 -9.49 5.43
CA ASP A 25 -4.61 -10.33 6.32
C ASP A 25 -3.11 -10.04 6.23
N ILE A 26 -2.59 -9.70 5.04
CA ILE A 26 -1.23 -9.15 4.87
C ILE A 26 -1.09 -7.83 5.67
N PHE A 27 -2.09 -6.95 5.67
CA PHE A 27 -2.01 -5.67 6.37
C PHE A 27 -2.06 -5.80 7.89
N LYS A 28 -2.50 -6.95 8.44
CA LYS A 28 -2.44 -7.24 9.87
C LYS A 28 -1.04 -7.62 10.34
N GLU A 29 -0.18 -8.06 9.42
CA GLU A 29 1.21 -8.36 9.75
C GLU A 29 1.91 -7.13 10.32
N LYS A 30 2.66 -7.32 11.42
CA LYS A 30 3.23 -6.23 12.23
C LYS A 30 4.03 -5.22 11.39
N LEU A 31 4.82 -5.72 10.43
CA LEU A 31 5.60 -4.89 9.52
C LEU A 31 4.70 -3.98 8.67
N PHE A 32 3.69 -4.55 8.02
CA PHE A 32 2.78 -3.80 7.15
C PHE A 32 1.92 -2.82 7.95
N SER A 33 1.34 -3.29 9.06
CA SER A 33 0.53 -2.46 9.95
C SER A 33 1.30 -1.22 10.41
N THR A 34 2.57 -1.38 10.78
CA THR A 34 3.44 -0.26 11.20
C THR A 34 3.66 0.73 10.06
N VAL A 35 4.02 0.25 8.86
CA VAL A 35 4.31 1.09 7.69
C VAL A 35 3.08 1.88 7.24
N PHE A 36 1.93 1.21 7.13
CA PHE A 36 0.68 1.87 6.75
C PHE A 36 0.24 2.87 7.82
N GLY A 37 0.38 2.53 9.10
CA GLY A 37 0.12 3.45 10.21
C GLY A 37 0.97 4.72 10.14
N GLN A 38 2.27 4.58 9.87
CA GLN A 38 3.18 5.72 9.68
C GLN A 38 2.83 6.55 8.44
N GLY A 39 2.50 5.90 7.31
CA GLY A 39 2.06 6.59 6.09
C GLY A 39 0.76 7.37 6.28
N VAL A 40 -0.23 6.79 6.98
CA VAL A 40 -1.48 7.47 7.35
C VAL A 40 -1.20 8.65 8.27
N ARG A 41 -0.35 8.49 9.29
CA ARG A 41 0.01 9.58 10.22
C ARG A 41 0.66 10.75 9.49
N LEU A 42 1.63 10.47 8.62
CA LEU A 42 2.30 11.45 7.78
C LEU A 42 1.28 12.22 6.91
N HIS A 43 0.44 11.50 6.17
CA HIS A 43 -0.53 12.12 5.27
C HIS A 43 -1.56 12.95 6.06
N SER A 44 -2.15 12.39 7.11
CA SER A 44 -3.15 13.07 7.93
C SER A 44 -2.60 14.35 8.55
N TYR A 45 -1.36 14.33 9.05
CA TYR A 45 -0.73 15.53 9.61
C TYR A 45 -0.54 16.65 8.57
N ILE A 46 -0.13 16.28 7.34
CA ILE A 46 0.05 17.24 6.24
C ILE A 46 -1.31 17.80 5.78
N SER A 47 -2.29 16.93 5.54
CA SER A 47 -3.56 17.29 4.90
C SER A 47 -4.50 18.08 5.81
N GLN A 48 -4.42 17.90 7.13
CA GLN A 48 -5.22 18.66 8.10
C GLN A 48 -4.76 20.12 8.26
N ARG A 49 -3.61 20.50 7.68
CA ARG A 49 -2.97 21.81 7.89
C ARG A 49 -2.77 22.52 6.55
N PRO A 50 -3.58 23.52 6.20
CA PRO A 50 -3.52 24.18 4.89
C PRO A 50 -2.13 24.71 4.51
N LEU A 51 -1.42 25.33 5.45
CA LEU A 51 -0.07 25.85 5.22
C LEU A 51 0.94 24.73 4.91
N LEU A 52 0.85 23.61 5.62
CA LEU A 52 1.74 22.47 5.42
C LEU A 52 1.40 21.72 4.13
N LEU A 53 0.11 21.58 3.81
CA LEU A 53 -0.35 21.03 2.54
C LEU A 53 0.16 21.86 1.36
N ASN A 54 0.09 23.19 1.45
CA ASN A 54 0.61 24.09 0.42
C ASN A 54 2.14 24.00 0.31
N MET A 55 2.85 23.88 1.44
CA MET A 55 4.28 23.62 1.46
C MET A 55 4.60 22.32 0.72
N MET A 56 3.98 21.20 1.11
CA MET A 56 4.16 19.90 0.45
C MET A 56 3.92 20.00 -1.05
N ARG A 57 2.83 20.62 -1.49
CA ARG A 57 2.50 20.82 -2.91
C ARG A 57 3.56 21.59 -3.68
N ARG A 58 4.23 22.59 -3.09
CA ARG A 58 5.35 23.28 -3.75
C ARG A 58 6.55 22.36 -3.97
N PHE A 59 6.87 21.52 -2.98
CA PHE A 59 7.98 20.56 -3.10
C PHE A 59 7.65 19.36 -4.01
N THR A 60 6.38 18.95 -4.10
CA THR A 60 5.96 17.77 -4.87
C THR A 60 5.46 18.11 -6.28
N MET A 61 5.57 19.36 -6.73
CA MET A 61 5.00 19.83 -8.01
C MET A 61 3.49 19.55 -8.10
N GLN A 62 2.76 19.92 -7.04
CA GLN A 62 1.31 19.75 -6.89
C GLN A 62 0.83 18.28 -6.86
N LYS A 63 1.73 17.30 -6.71
CA LYS A 63 1.33 15.90 -6.62
C LYS A 63 0.67 15.59 -5.29
N ASN A 64 -0.47 14.92 -5.35
CA ASN A 64 -1.21 14.45 -4.18
C ASN A 64 -0.57 13.16 -3.61
N LEU A 65 -0.50 13.09 -2.29
CA LEU A 65 0.00 11.90 -1.58
C LEU A 65 -1.04 10.77 -1.51
N VAL A 66 -2.33 11.09 -1.59
CA VAL A 66 -3.39 10.08 -1.67
C VAL A 66 -3.77 9.84 -3.12
N LYS A 67 -3.90 8.56 -3.47
CA LYS A 67 -4.36 8.12 -4.79
C LYS A 67 -5.56 7.19 -4.60
N PRO A 68 -6.78 7.63 -4.99
CA PRO A 68 -7.97 6.79 -4.90
C PRO A 68 -7.83 5.50 -5.71
N GLY A 69 -8.32 4.39 -5.15
CA GLY A 69 -8.48 3.10 -5.83
C GLY A 69 -9.90 2.57 -5.68
N LYS A 70 -10.24 1.53 -6.46
CA LYS A 70 -11.58 0.91 -6.43
C LYS A 70 -11.97 0.37 -5.05
N THR A 71 -11.00 -0.10 -4.26
CA THR A 71 -11.21 -0.62 -2.92
C THR A 71 -10.41 0.18 -1.89
N ARG A 72 -10.84 0.15 -0.63
CA ARG A 72 -10.08 0.81 0.46
C ARG A 72 -8.65 0.30 0.59
N PHE A 73 -8.41 -0.99 0.29
CA PHE A 73 -7.09 -1.60 0.31
C PHE A 73 -6.22 -1.09 -0.84
N ALA A 74 -6.79 -1.02 -2.04
CA ALA A 74 -6.12 -0.40 -3.18
C ALA A 74 -5.79 1.07 -2.91
N THR A 75 -6.72 1.85 -2.32
CA THR A 75 -6.47 3.25 -1.93
C THR A 75 -5.32 3.37 -0.94
N ALA A 76 -5.29 2.53 0.11
CA ALA A 76 -4.19 2.54 1.09
C ALA A 76 -2.85 2.24 0.42
N PHE A 77 -2.79 1.18 -0.40
CA PHE A 77 -1.58 0.79 -1.13
C PHE A 77 -1.10 1.87 -2.11
N LEU A 78 -2.01 2.41 -2.94
CA LEU A 78 -1.67 3.43 -3.93
C LEU A 78 -1.24 4.75 -3.28
N SER A 79 -1.79 5.08 -2.13
CA SER A 79 -1.35 6.24 -1.34
C SER A 79 0.06 6.02 -0.79
N LEU A 80 0.36 4.83 -0.25
CA LEU A 80 1.71 4.48 0.19
C LEU A 80 2.73 4.54 -0.97
N HIS A 81 2.35 4.02 -2.14
CA HIS A 81 3.16 4.13 -3.36
C HIS A 81 3.40 5.58 -3.77
N SER A 82 2.37 6.43 -3.74
CA SER A 82 2.52 7.87 -4.05
C SER A 82 3.47 8.57 -3.08
N ILE A 83 3.38 8.27 -1.78
CA ILE A 83 4.30 8.77 -0.75
C ILE A 83 5.74 8.34 -1.07
N HIS A 84 5.96 7.08 -1.45
CA HIS A 84 7.27 6.58 -1.85
C HIS A 84 7.82 7.33 -3.08
N CYS A 85 7.00 7.55 -4.10
CA CYS A 85 7.41 8.34 -5.28
C CYS A 85 7.78 9.79 -4.95
N GLN A 86 7.28 10.34 -3.83
CA GLN A 86 7.60 11.69 -3.36
C GLN A 86 8.68 11.72 -2.27
N LYS A 87 9.35 10.59 -1.98
CA LYS A 87 10.37 10.46 -0.92
C LYS A 87 11.38 11.62 -0.91
N ASP A 88 12.04 11.88 -2.03
CA ASP A 88 13.10 12.89 -2.08
C ASP A 88 12.56 14.31 -1.92
N ASN A 89 11.37 14.59 -2.46
CA ASN A 89 10.69 15.86 -2.31
C ASN A 89 10.23 16.10 -0.86
N LEU A 90 9.70 15.07 -0.21
CA LEU A 90 9.33 15.11 1.21
C LEU A 90 10.55 15.31 2.10
N ARG A 91 11.68 14.64 1.79
CA ARG A 91 12.95 14.86 2.50
C ARG A 91 13.43 16.30 2.35
N LYS A 92 13.45 16.83 1.12
CA LYS A 92 13.79 18.24 0.86
C LYS A 92 12.89 19.21 1.62
N MET A 93 11.59 18.91 1.69
CA MET A 93 10.62 19.72 2.43
C MET A 93 10.99 19.80 3.92
N VAL A 94 11.20 18.66 4.59
CA VAL A 94 11.48 18.64 6.04
C VAL A 94 12.88 19.14 6.41
N THR A 95 13.83 19.14 5.47
CA THR A 95 15.17 19.72 5.67
C THR A 95 15.26 21.17 5.20
N SER A 96 14.17 21.77 4.72
CA SER A 96 14.17 23.15 4.23
C SER A 96 14.28 24.17 5.37
N GLU A 97 14.80 25.35 5.04
CA GLU A 97 14.82 26.48 5.98
C GLU A 97 13.38 26.90 6.36
N GLU A 98 12.45 26.83 5.41
CA GLU A 98 11.04 27.14 5.62
C GLU A 98 10.40 26.21 6.67
N TRP A 99 10.69 24.90 6.61
CA TRP A 99 10.27 23.96 7.64
C TRP A 99 10.91 24.32 8.99
N SER A 100 12.22 24.53 9.01
CA SER A 100 12.98 24.78 10.24
C SER A 100 12.56 26.06 10.97
N LYS A 101 12.18 27.11 10.24
CA LYS A 101 11.66 28.38 10.79
C LYS A 101 10.19 28.30 11.20
N SER A 102 9.44 27.30 10.74
CA SER A 102 8.02 27.17 11.01
C SER A 102 7.72 26.74 12.47
N LYS A 103 6.48 27.02 12.93
CA LYS A 103 5.99 26.49 14.20
C LYS A 103 5.90 24.96 14.20
N ILE A 104 5.69 24.36 13.03
CA ILE A 104 5.54 22.91 12.81
C ILE A 104 6.79 22.15 13.28
N ALA A 105 7.99 22.66 13.00
CA ALA A 105 9.25 22.02 13.43
C ALA A 105 9.43 21.95 14.95
N LYS A 106 8.73 22.82 15.71
CA LYS A 106 8.81 22.86 17.18
C LYS A 106 7.81 21.91 17.84
N GLU A 107 6.70 21.62 17.16
CA GLU A 107 5.66 20.71 17.65
C GLU A 107 6.12 19.26 17.73
N SER A 108 5.63 18.52 18.71
CA SER A 108 5.93 17.09 18.88
C SER A 108 5.53 16.28 17.65
N ALA A 109 4.32 16.49 17.14
CA ALA A 109 3.82 15.81 15.94
C ALA A 109 4.63 16.14 14.67
N GLY A 110 5.09 17.39 14.53
CA GLY A 110 5.94 17.78 13.40
C GLY A 110 7.31 17.12 13.45
N LYS A 111 7.92 17.03 14.64
CA LYS A 111 9.17 16.29 14.86
C LYS A 111 9.03 14.80 14.55
N GLU A 112 7.91 14.20 14.96
CA GLU A 112 7.62 12.79 14.65
C GLU A 112 7.51 12.55 13.14
N VAL A 113 6.77 13.40 12.42
CA VAL A 113 6.63 13.30 10.96
C VAL A 113 7.98 13.50 10.25
N ALA A 114 8.79 14.47 10.69
CA ALA A 114 10.14 14.65 10.16
C ALA A 114 11.01 13.40 10.41
N HIS A 115 10.93 12.80 11.60
CA HIS A 115 11.64 11.57 11.92
C HIS A 115 11.21 10.40 11.02
N ILE A 116 9.90 10.23 10.76
CA ILE A 116 9.40 9.21 9.82
C ILE A 116 9.97 9.45 8.41
N ILE A 117 9.92 10.70 7.91
CA ILE A 117 10.40 11.06 6.56
C ILE A 117 11.91 10.89 6.42
N LEU A 118 12.69 11.12 7.49
CA LEU A 118 14.14 10.97 7.47
C LEU A 118 14.61 9.54 7.77
N SER A 119 13.73 8.71 8.33
CA SER A 119 14.05 7.33 8.72
C SER A 119 14.34 6.43 7.52
N TYR A 120 15.55 5.87 7.48
CA TYR A 120 15.93 4.87 6.48
C TYR A 120 15.09 3.59 6.57
N SER A 121 14.84 3.12 7.79
CA SER A 121 14.03 1.91 8.03
C SER A 121 12.59 2.06 7.54
N PHE A 122 11.99 3.25 7.69
CA PHE A 122 10.65 3.52 7.16
C PHE A 122 10.62 3.29 5.65
N TRP A 123 11.52 3.93 4.88
CA TRP A 123 11.53 3.80 3.43
C TRP A 123 11.84 2.38 2.94
N ASN A 124 12.72 1.65 3.63
CA ASN A 124 12.97 0.24 3.31
C ASN A 124 11.73 -0.63 3.55
N ASN A 125 11.02 -0.39 4.65
CA ASN A 125 9.80 -1.13 4.94
C ASN A 125 8.66 -0.75 3.96
N VAL A 126 8.58 0.51 3.53
CA VAL A 126 7.69 0.95 2.44
C VAL A 126 8.02 0.20 1.15
N LEU A 127 9.30 0.18 0.75
CA LEU A 127 9.72 -0.51 -0.47
C LEU A 127 9.40 -2.00 -0.41
N HIS A 128 9.62 -2.64 0.74
CA HIS A 128 9.27 -4.03 0.98
C HIS A 128 7.75 -4.26 0.86
N ALA A 129 6.94 -3.40 1.46
CA ALA A 129 5.48 -3.47 1.34
C ALA A 129 5.00 -3.30 -0.11
N LEU A 130 5.63 -2.41 -0.88
CA LEU A 130 5.33 -2.19 -2.30
C LEU A 130 5.69 -3.40 -3.17
N LYS A 131 6.83 -4.05 -2.89
CA LYS A 131 7.26 -5.28 -3.57
C LYS A 131 6.27 -6.43 -3.37
N ILE A 132 5.68 -6.53 -2.18
CA ILE A 132 4.69 -7.58 -1.87
C ILE A 132 3.31 -7.25 -2.41
N GLY A 133 2.82 -6.02 -2.16
CA GLY A 133 1.46 -5.65 -2.55
C GLY A 133 1.30 -5.30 -4.03
N GLY A 134 2.36 -4.88 -4.72
CA GLY A 134 2.32 -4.46 -6.12
C GLY A 134 1.78 -5.54 -7.06
N PRO A 135 2.33 -6.76 -7.04
CA PRO A 135 1.83 -7.86 -7.85
C PRO A 135 0.35 -8.18 -7.57
N LEU A 136 -0.07 -8.21 -6.31
CA LEU A 136 -1.47 -8.45 -5.93
C LEU A 136 -2.43 -7.33 -6.39
N VAL A 137 -1.99 -6.07 -6.38
CA VAL A 137 -2.79 -4.96 -6.93
C VAL A 137 -2.95 -5.10 -8.44
N ASN A 138 -1.94 -5.61 -9.15
CA ASN A 138 -2.04 -5.88 -10.58
C ASN A 138 -3.06 -6.99 -10.87
N VAL A 139 -3.06 -8.07 -10.09
CA VAL A 139 -4.10 -9.11 -10.22
C VAL A 139 -5.48 -8.54 -9.90
N LEU A 140 -5.62 -7.74 -8.84
CA LEU A 140 -6.90 -7.09 -8.51
C LEU A 140 -7.44 -6.25 -9.68
N ARG A 141 -6.58 -5.47 -10.33
CA ARG A 141 -6.96 -4.65 -11.49
C ARG A 141 -7.37 -5.48 -12.71
N LEU A 142 -6.71 -6.62 -12.91
CA LEU A 142 -6.97 -7.55 -13.99
C LEU A 142 -8.35 -8.19 -13.81
N VAL A 143 -8.68 -8.66 -12.60
CA VAL A 143 -9.97 -9.30 -12.31
C VAL A 143 -11.14 -8.32 -12.22
N ASP A 144 -10.88 -7.07 -11.82
CA ASP A 144 -11.87 -5.98 -11.81
C ASP A 144 -12.12 -5.39 -13.22
N GLY A 145 -11.45 -5.91 -14.25
CA GLY A 145 -11.63 -5.50 -15.64
C GLY A 145 -12.82 -6.23 -16.27
N GLU A 146 -13.89 -5.50 -16.59
CA GLU A 146 -15.12 -6.08 -17.16
C GLU A 146 -14.99 -6.55 -18.61
N GLN A 147 -13.84 -6.36 -19.25
CA GLN A 147 -13.68 -6.60 -20.69
C GLN A 147 -13.59 -8.08 -21.07
N LYS A 148 -13.04 -8.94 -20.20
CA LYS A 148 -12.84 -10.38 -20.50
C LYS A 148 -13.08 -11.22 -19.24
N PRO A 149 -13.75 -12.40 -19.36
CA PRO A 149 -13.94 -13.30 -18.23
C PRO A 149 -12.61 -13.65 -17.53
N PRO A 150 -12.45 -13.34 -16.24
CA PRO A 150 -11.16 -13.44 -15.57
C PRO A 150 -10.71 -14.87 -15.24
N MET A 151 -11.65 -15.82 -15.22
CA MET A 151 -11.36 -17.21 -14.84
C MET A 151 -10.29 -17.88 -15.72
N GLY A 152 -10.19 -17.50 -17.00
CA GLY A 152 -9.24 -18.12 -17.93
C GLY A 152 -7.77 -17.76 -17.68
N TYR A 153 -7.50 -16.69 -16.93
CA TYR A 153 -6.13 -16.19 -16.67
C TYR A 153 -5.84 -15.91 -15.20
N LEU A 154 -6.83 -16.09 -14.30
CA LEU A 154 -6.70 -15.77 -12.88
C LEU A 154 -5.56 -16.54 -12.22
N TYR A 155 -5.53 -17.86 -12.41
CA TYR A 155 -4.51 -18.73 -11.81
C TYR A 155 -3.11 -18.36 -12.28
N GLU A 156 -2.92 -18.19 -13.59
CA GLU A 156 -1.65 -17.71 -14.16
C GLU A 156 -1.25 -16.33 -13.63
N ALA A 157 -2.20 -15.41 -13.45
CA ALA A 157 -1.93 -14.09 -12.88
C ALA A 157 -1.52 -14.16 -11.40
N MET A 158 -2.11 -15.07 -10.63
CA MET A 158 -1.74 -15.32 -9.23
C MET A 158 -0.36 -15.97 -9.11
N ASP A 159 -0.03 -16.93 -9.98
CA ASP A 159 1.28 -17.57 -9.99
C ASP A 159 2.39 -16.57 -10.35
N ARG A 160 2.18 -15.77 -11.41
CA ARG A 160 3.09 -14.65 -11.73
C ARG A 160 3.22 -13.65 -10.59
N ALA A 161 2.15 -13.43 -9.82
CA ALA A 161 2.22 -12.55 -8.66
C ALA A 161 3.12 -13.14 -7.56
N LYS A 162 3.03 -14.44 -7.28
CA LYS A 162 3.91 -15.14 -6.34
C LYS A 162 5.36 -15.10 -6.81
N GLU A 163 5.63 -15.42 -8.07
CA GLU A 163 6.98 -15.36 -8.67
C GLU A 163 7.59 -13.97 -8.53
N ALA A 164 6.82 -12.91 -8.83
CA ALA A 164 7.25 -11.52 -8.68
C ALA A 164 7.56 -11.16 -7.22
N ILE A 165 6.77 -11.64 -6.26
CA ILE A 165 7.02 -11.45 -4.83
C ILE A 165 8.32 -12.15 -4.41
N GLN A 166 8.51 -13.41 -4.80
CA GLN A 166 9.69 -14.21 -4.49
C GLN A 166 10.96 -13.57 -5.06
N ALA A 167 10.93 -13.15 -6.33
CA ALA A 167 12.07 -12.48 -6.96
C ALA A 167 12.42 -11.14 -6.30
N SER A 168 11.44 -10.47 -5.71
CA SER A 168 11.61 -9.12 -5.13
C SER A 168 12.06 -9.14 -3.67
N VAL A 169 11.82 -10.23 -2.94
CA VAL A 169 12.06 -10.35 -1.51
C VAL A 169 13.17 -11.38 -1.26
N SER A 170 14.33 -10.91 -0.80
CA SER A 170 15.48 -11.78 -0.51
C SER A 170 15.32 -12.68 0.73
N ASP A 171 14.30 -12.44 1.54
CA ASP A 171 14.06 -13.14 2.80
C ASP A 171 12.92 -14.15 2.65
N GLU A 172 13.29 -15.43 2.68
CA GLU A 172 12.38 -16.56 2.48
C GLU A 172 11.27 -16.64 3.52
N GLN A 173 11.57 -16.32 4.77
CA GLN A 173 10.57 -16.37 5.83
C GLN A 173 9.49 -15.31 5.62
N LYS A 174 9.84 -14.16 5.04
CA LYS A 174 8.89 -13.06 4.80
C LYS A 174 7.93 -13.37 3.66
N TYR A 175 8.40 -13.90 2.53
CA TYR A 175 7.49 -14.25 1.44
C TYR A 175 6.73 -15.55 1.71
N ALA A 176 7.29 -16.52 2.44
CA ALA A 176 6.59 -17.76 2.80
C ALA A 176 5.31 -17.49 3.61
N LYS A 177 5.37 -16.54 4.56
CA LYS A 177 4.18 -16.13 5.33
C LYS A 177 3.11 -15.48 4.45
N VAL A 178 3.53 -14.69 3.45
CA VAL A 178 2.61 -14.10 2.47
C VAL A 178 1.98 -15.18 1.59
N PHE A 179 2.75 -16.18 1.18
CA PHE A 179 2.24 -17.29 0.38
C PHE A 179 1.22 -18.11 1.15
N GLN A 180 1.45 -18.39 2.44
CA GLN A 180 0.44 -19.03 3.30
C GLN A 180 -0.88 -18.25 3.34
N ILE A 181 -0.84 -16.90 3.34
CA ILE A 181 -2.05 -16.08 3.29
C ILE A 181 -2.74 -16.17 1.92
N ILE A 182 -1.95 -16.23 0.84
CA ILE A 182 -2.46 -16.36 -0.53
C ILE A 182 -3.10 -17.74 -0.73
N ASP A 183 -2.44 -18.80 -0.28
CA ASP A 183 -2.86 -20.20 -0.48
C ASP A 183 -4.06 -20.59 0.41
N ALA A 184 -4.33 -19.82 1.47
CA ALA A 184 -5.47 -20.02 2.34
C ALA A 184 -6.79 -19.42 1.79
N ARG A 185 -6.83 -19.01 0.52
CA ARG A 185 -7.96 -18.31 -0.11
C ARG A 185 -8.36 -18.97 -1.42
#